data_AF-A0A923ZFE2-F1
#
_entry.id   AF-A0A923ZFE2-F1
#
_cell.length_a   1.000
_cell.length_b   1.000
_cell.length_c   1.000
_cell.angle_alpha   90.00
_cell.angle_beta   90.00
_cell.angle_gamma   90.00
#
_symmetry.space_group_name_H-M   'P 1'
#
loop_
_entity.id
_entity.type
_entity.pdbx_description
1 polymer ?
#
loop_
_entity_poly.entity_id
_entity_poly.type
_entity_poly.pdbx_seq_one_letter_code
_entity_poly.pdbx_strand_id
1 'polypeptide(L)'
;ISYFWDQLIQRTCQNSLEGTLGGNSNIARGESAIYEMVKEPRFMRRSLSEKMLTAVDRFPDTGSFTRQVTFLPSFEPNVGYVLLQLRVPEEFRAEADFREKRHTVLEIACGAAKNKFPNLVKVIGIGIEVPKFSGGTVVEDFLLMPCEDWSDERKTYYEELNREWSFFGTPALRQFKDHVTQFIQPPRQRKPAESGKTGRNNPCPCGSGKKFKKCHGR
;
A
#
# COMPACT_ATOMS: atom_id res chain seq x y z
N ILE A 1 -13.79 1.76 -8.66
CA ILE A 1 -13.08 0.56 -9.17
C ILE A 1 -11.60 0.93 -9.19
N SER A 2 -10.69 0.02 -8.83
CA SER A 2 -9.35 0.40 -8.37
C SER A 2 -8.39 0.77 -9.50
N TYR A 3 -8.49 2.01 -10.00
CA TYR A 3 -7.66 2.50 -11.11
C TYR A 3 -6.16 2.37 -10.84
N PHE A 4 -5.72 2.52 -9.58
CA PHE A 4 -4.31 2.34 -9.20
C PHE A 4 -3.83 0.89 -9.40
N TRP A 5 -4.60 -0.11 -8.94
CA TRP A 5 -4.25 -1.52 -9.15
C TRP A 5 -4.15 -1.87 -10.63
N ASP A 6 -5.14 -1.42 -11.39
CA ASP A 6 -5.21 -1.70 -12.83
C ASP A 6 -4.10 -0.95 -13.58
N GLN A 7 -3.74 0.28 -13.17
CA GLN A 7 -2.59 1.01 -13.71
C GLN A 7 -1.26 0.32 -13.40
N LEU A 8 -1.09 -0.17 -12.19
CA LEU A 8 0.11 -0.87 -11.75
C LEU A 8 0.28 -2.19 -12.53
N ILE A 9 -0.81 -2.91 -12.80
CA ILE A 9 -0.78 -4.06 -13.73
C ILE A 9 -0.49 -3.62 -15.17
N GLN A 10 -1.20 -2.61 -15.69
CA GLN A 10 -1.09 -2.17 -17.09
C GLN A 10 0.30 -1.64 -17.44
N ARG A 11 0.87 -0.76 -16.60
CA ARG A 11 2.22 -0.21 -16.77
C ARG A 11 3.26 -1.31 -16.81
N THR A 12 3.07 -2.32 -15.97
CA THR A 12 3.99 -3.46 -15.89
C THR A 12 3.87 -4.38 -17.09
N CYS A 13 2.65 -4.68 -17.55
CA CYS A 13 2.44 -5.43 -18.79
C CYS A 13 3.08 -4.70 -19.98
N GLN A 14 2.97 -3.37 -20.04
CA GLN A 14 3.62 -2.57 -21.08
C GLN A 14 5.15 -2.64 -21.01
N ASN A 15 5.73 -2.48 -19.81
CA ASN A 15 7.17 -2.65 -19.59
C ASN A 15 7.67 -4.07 -19.94
N SER A 16 6.83 -5.09 -19.75
CA SER A 16 7.12 -6.48 -20.16
C SER A 16 7.23 -6.60 -21.67
N LEU A 17 6.26 -6.05 -22.39
CA LEU A 17 6.21 -6.09 -23.85
C LEU A 17 7.36 -5.28 -24.47
N GLU A 18 7.79 -4.22 -23.81
CA GLU A 18 8.92 -3.37 -24.23
C GLU A 18 10.29 -3.95 -23.86
N GLY A 19 10.35 -5.09 -23.17
CA GLY A 19 11.60 -5.73 -22.74
C GLY A 19 12.36 -4.96 -21.67
N THR A 20 11.71 -3.99 -21.00
CA THR A 20 12.31 -3.14 -19.96
C THR A 20 12.06 -3.67 -18.54
N LEU A 21 11.32 -4.79 -18.41
CA LEU A 21 11.20 -5.55 -17.18
C LEU A 21 12.48 -6.36 -16.91
N GLY A 22 13.17 -6.03 -15.83
CA GLY A 22 14.26 -6.85 -15.28
C GLY A 22 13.74 -7.80 -14.19
N GLY A 23 14.27 -9.02 -14.15
CA GLY A 23 13.97 -10.05 -13.14
C GLY A 23 12.97 -11.11 -13.61
N ASN A 24 12.64 -12.08 -12.73
CA ASN A 24 11.78 -13.27 -12.98
C ASN A 24 10.32 -12.96 -13.35
N SER A 25 10.03 -11.78 -13.89
CA SER A 25 8.75 -11.36 -14.47
C SER A 25 8.62 -11.79 -15.92
N ASN A 26 8.95 -13.04 -16.23
CA ASN A 26 8.66 -13.58 -17.55
C ASN A 26 7.17 -13.97 -17.58
N ILE A 27 6.31 -13.03 -17.95
CA ILE A 27 4.85 -13.25 -18.05
C ILE A 27 4.55 -14.49 -18.92
N ALA A 28 5.42 -14.80 -19.89
CA ALA A 28 5.29 -15.96 -20.78
C ALA A 28 5.46 -17.32 -20.09
N ARG A 29 6.02 -17.40 -18.87
CA ARG A 29 6.23 -18.67 -18.12
C ARG A 29 5.10 -19.05 -17.17
N GLY A 30 3.99 -18.30 -17.14
CA GLY A 30 2.76 -18.69 -16.44
C GLY A 30 2.70 -18.35 -14.95
N GLU A 31 3.81 -18.43 -14.21
CA GLU A 31 3.89 -18.05 -12.78
C GLU A 31 4.72 -16.78 -12.62
N SER A 32 4.05 -15.66 -12.35
CA SER A 32 4.69 -14.36 -12.11
C SER A 32 3.95 -13.57 -11.04
N ALA A 33 4.59 -12.56 -10.47
CA ALA A 33 3.97 -11.66 -9.49
C ALA A 33 2.66 -11.06 -10.04
N ILE A 34 2.65 -10.66 -11.31
CA ILE A 34 1.48 -10.09 -11.98
C ILE A 34 0.36 -11.13 -12.10
N TYR A 35 0.71 -12.37 -12.45
CA TYR A 35 -0.27 -13.46 -12.55
C TYR A 35 -0.99 -13.68 -11.20
N GLU A 36 -0.24 -13.65 -10.10
CA GLU A 36 -0.81 -13.76 -8.74
C GLU A 36 -1.67 -12.55 -8.38
N MET A 37 -1.22 -11.34 -8.70
CA MET A 37 -1.97 -10.10 -8.47
C MET A 37 -3.32 -10.06 -9.19
N VAL A 38 -3.42 -10.70 -10.36
CA VAL A 38 -4.68 -10.78 -11.13
C VAL A 38 -5.71 -11.69 -10.44
N LYS A 39 -5.31 -12.63 -9.57
CA LYS A 39 -6.25 -13.51 -8.86
C LYS A 39 -7.07 -12.76 -7.79
N GLU A 40 -6.63 -11.58 -7.36
CA GLU A 40 -7.32 -10.80 -6.34
C GLU A 40 -8.75 -10.42 -6.76
N PRO A 41 -9.77 -10.66 -5.91
CA PRO A 41 -11.11 -10.16 -6.12
C PRO A 41 -11.18 -8.64 -6.16
N ARG A 42 -12.15 -8.08 -6.89
CA ARG A 42 -12.33 -6.62 -7.08
C ARG A 42 -12.29 -5.82 -5.78
N PHE A 43 -12.92 -6.32 -4.71
CA PHE A 43 -12.97 -5.61 -3.43
C PHE A 43 -11.62 -5.64 -2.69
N MET A 44 -10.84 -6.71 -2.86
CA MET A 44 -9.48 -6.80 -2.31
C MET A 44 -8.52 -5.93 -3.08
N ARG A 45 -8.59 -5.89 -4.41
CA ARG A 45 -7.83 -4.92 -5.22
C ARG A 45 -8.06 -3.48 -4.76
N ARG A 46 -9.33 -3.11 -4.48
CA ARG A 46 -9.66 -1.79 -3.92
C ARG A 46 -8.98 -1.54 -2.57
N SER A 47 -9.11 -2.48 -1.63
CA SER A 47 -8.49 -2.34 -0.31
C SER A 47 -6.97 -2.28 -0.38
N LEU A 48 -6.34 -3.15 -1.17
CA LEU A 48 -4.89 -3.18 -1.36
C LEU A 48 -4.41 -1.84 -1.94
N SER A 49 -5.08 -1.33 -2.98
CA SER A 49 -4.74 -0.01 -3.53
C SER A 49 -4.91 1.13 -2.54
N GLU A 50 -6.01 1.17 -1.79
CA GLU A 50 -6.24 2.21 -0.78
C GLU A 50 -5.11 2.20 0.27
N LYS A 51 -4.69 1.01 0.70
CA LYS A 51 -3.58 0.84 1.65
C LYS A 51 -2.23 1.23 1.03
N MET A 52 -1.96 0.87 -0.22
CA MET A 52 -0.73 1.24 -0.92
C MET A 52 -0.64 2.76 -1.12
N LEU A 53 -1.73 3.39 -1.57
CA LEU A 53 -1.81 4.86 -1.72
C LEU A 53 -1.62 5.56 -0.36
N THR A 54 -2.28 5.08 0.69
CA THR A 54 -2.09 5.60 2.05
C THR A 54 -0.64 5.44 2.52
N ALA A 55 0.02 4.33 2.17
CA ALA A 55 1.42 4.10 2.52
C ALA A 55 2.37 5.04 1.76
N VAL A 56 2.04 5.38 0.50
CA VAL A 56 2.76 6.38 -0.31
C VAL A 56 2.59 7.79 0.26
N ASP A 57 1.35 8.17 0.60
CA ASP A 57 1.05 9.48 1.19
C ASP A 57 1.76 9.67 2.54
N ARG A 58 1.82 8.61 3.36
CA ARG A 58 2.48 8.63 4.67
C ARG A 58 4.00 8.47 4.62
N PHE A 59 4.58 8.25 3.44
CA PHE A 59 6.03 8.07 3.32
C PHE A 59 6.75 9.32 3.84
N PRO A 60 7.82 9.20 4.66
CA PRO A 60 8.47 10.37 5.26
C PRO A 60 9.01 11.37 4.24
N ASP A 61 8.82 12.67 4.50
CA ASP A 61 9.36 13.76 3.67
C ASP A 61 10.82 14.12 4.01
N THR A 62 11.34 13.56 5.09
CA THR A 62 12.68 13.82 5.64
C THR A 62 13.66 12.70 5.29
N GLY A 63 14.95 13.05 5.14
CA GLY A 63 16.03 12.09 4.90
C GLY A 63 16.42 11.98 3.42
N SER A 64 17.72 11.89 3.14
CA SER A 64 18.27 11.73 1.79
C SER A 64 18.11 10.30 1.28
N PHE A 65 18.34 9.32 2.15
CA PHE A 65 18.04 7.91 1.95
C PHE A 65 16.97 7.47 2.95
N THR A 66 15.83 6.98 2.47
CA THR A 66 14.71 6.58 3.34
C THR A 66 13.99 5.40 2.73
N ARG A 67 13.50 4.50 3.59
CA ARG A 67 12.76 3.32 3.15
C ARG A 67 11.57 3.05 4.05
N GLN A 68 10.55 2.44 3.48
CA GLN A 68 9.39 1.97 4.22
C GLN A 68 8.94 0.64 3.63
N VAL A 69 8.66 -0.33 4.51
CA VAL A 69 8.10 -1.62 4.13
C VAL A 69 6.68 -1.75 4.69
N THR A 70 5.76 -2.24 3.87
CA THR A 70 4.37 -2.51 4.28
C THR A 70 3.99 -3.93 3.88
N PHE A 71 3.54 -4.72 4.85
CA PHE A 71 2.94 -6.02 4.59
C PHE A 71 1.44 -5.88 4.37
N LEU A 72 0.91 -6.50 3.32
CA LEU A 72 -0.52 -6.50 3.02
C LEU A 72 -0.99 -7.95 2.76
N PRO A 73 -2.03 -8.45 3.45
CA PRO A 73 -2.53 -9.80 3.20
C PRO A 73 -3.30 -9.88 1.88
N SER A 74 -3.14 -10.99 1.16
CA SER A 74 -3.95 -11.35 0.00
C SER A 74 -5.34 -11.83 0.42
N PHE A 75 -6.27 -11.90 -0.55
CA PHE A 75 -7.47 -12.71 -0.39
C PHE A 75 -7.16 -14.20 -0.27
N GLU A 76 -6.15 -14.68 -1.01
CA GLU A 76 -5.73 -16.07 -0.96
C GLU A 76 -5.10 -16.38 0.40
N PRO A 77 -5.52 -17.47 1.07
CA PRO A 77 -4.94 -17.87 2.35
C PRO A 77 -3.42 -18.03 2.22
N ASN A 78 -2.69 -17.54 3.21
CA ASN A 78 -1.23 -17.67 3.28
C ASN A 78 -0.46 -17.00 2.12
N VAL A 79 -1.09 -16.10 1.37
CA VAL A 79 -0.40 -15.27 0.38
C VAL A 79 -0.31 -13.83 0.90
N GLY A 80 0.83 -13.18 0.69
CA GLY A 80 1.07 -11.82 1.18
C GLY A 80 1.82 -10.95 0.18
N TYR A 81 1.56 -9.66 0.25
CA TYR A 81 2.29 -8.64 -0.50
C TYR A 81 3.27 -7.91 0.40
N VAL A 82 4.43 -7.59 -0.15
CA VAL A 82 5.42 -6.70 0.44
C VAL A 82 5.56 -5.48 -0.46
N LEU A 83 5.10 -4.33 0.02
CA LEU A 83 5.35 -3.05 -0.63
C LEU A 83 6.63 -2.45 -0.03
N LEU A 84 7.68 -2.35 -0.84
CA LEU A 84 8.91 -1.65 -0.53
C LEU A 84 8.91 -0.28 -1.22
N GLN A 85 8.99 0.77 -0.42
CA GLN A 85 9.13 2.14 -0.90
C GLN A 85 10.54 2.63 -0.60
N LEU A 86 11.21 3.18 -1.60
CA LEU A 86 12.55 3.72 -1.47
C LEU A 86 12.61 5.17 -1.95
N ARG A 87 13.29 5.99 -1.14
CA ARG A 87 13.82 7.29 -1.51
C ARG A 87 15.33 7.17 -1.48
N VAL A 88 15.94 7.37 -2.64
CA VAL A 88 17.38 7.25 -2.84
C VAL A 88 17.90 8.57 -3.41
N PRO A 89 19.08 9.05 -3.01
CA PRO A 89 19.71 10.21 -3.64
C PRO A 89 19.95 10.01 -5.13
N GLU A 90 20.01 11.10 -5.89
CA GLU A 90 20.13 11.05 -7.35
C GLU A 90 21.44 10.42 -7.81
N GLU A 91 22.53 10.63 -7.06
CA GLU A 91 23.83 10.02 -7.37
C GLU A 91 23.77 8.50 -7.48
N PHE A 92 23.03 7.84 -6.59
CA PHE A 92 22.87 6.39 -6.60
C PHE A 92 21.85 5.93 -7.64
N ARG A 93 20.84 6.76 -7.97
CA ARG A 93 19.89 6.42 -9.04
C ARG A 93 20.54 6.37 -10.42
N ALA A 94 21.53 7.23 -10.64
CA ALA A 94 22.24 7.34 -11.91
C ALA A 94 23.19 6.16 -12.16
N GLU A 95 23.46 5.33 -11.16
CA GLU A 95 24.29 4.14 -11.30
C GLU A 95 23.63 3.07 -12.17
N ALA A 96 24.40 2.43 -13.04
CA ALA A 96 23.89 1.43 -13.98
C ALA A 96 23.29 0.19 -13.30
N ASP A 97 23.78 -0.15 -12.11
CA ASP A 97 23.34 -1.31 -11.31
C ASP A 97 22.26 -0.95 -10.28
N PHE A 98 21.76 0.30 -10.27
CA PHE A 98 20.76 0.76 -9.31
C PHE A 98 19.50 -0.11 -9.32
N ARG A 99 19.04 -0.50 -10.51
CA ARG A 99 17.87 -1.36 -10.66
C ARG A 99 18.09 -2.74 -10.04
N GLU A 100 19.27 -3.32 -10.23
CA GLU A 100 19.63 -4.61 -9.65
C GLU A 100 19.68 -4.53 -8.12
N LYS A 101 20.38 -3.51 -7.58
CA LYS A 101 20.43 -3.22 -6.13
C LYS A 101 19.02 -3.09 -5.54
N ARG A 102 18.13 -2.35 -6.20
CA ARG A 102 16.74 -2.15 -5.76
C ARG A 102 15.97 -3.47 -5.70
N HIS A 103 16.13 -4.31 -6.71
CA HIS A 103 15.53 -5.64 -6.76
C HIS A 103 16.05 -6.55 -5.63
N THR A 104 17.36 -6.53 -5.36
CA THR A 104 17.95 -7.27 -4.23
C THR A 104 17.36 -6.82 -2.90
N VAL A 105 17.20 -5.52 -2.67
CA VAL A 105 16.58 -5.01 -1.42
C VAL A 105 15.11 -5.45 -1.32
N LEU A 106 14.37 -5.48 -2.42
CA LEU A 106 13.00 -6.00 -2.46
C LEU A 106 12.95 -7.49 -2.10
N GLU A 107 13.88 -8.28 -2.62
CA GLU A 107 14.01 -9.70 -2.31
C GLU A 107 14.28 -9.94 -0.82
N ILE A 108 15.22 -9.20 -0.24
CA ILE A 108 15.53 -9.27 1.20
C ILE A 108 14.27 -8.94 2.02
N ALA A 109 13.52 -7.91 1.64
CA ALA A 109 12.28 -7.54 2.32
C ALA A 109 11.22 -8.66 2.22
N CYS A 110 11.12 -9.36 1.08
CA CYS A 110 10.20 -10.49 0.92
C CYS A 110 10.61 -11.69 1.77
N GLY A 111 11.89 -12.05 1.79
CA GLY A 111 12.42 -13.11 2.65
C GLY A 111 12.22 -12.79 4.14
N ALA A 112 12.46 -11.54 4.54
CA ALA A 112 12.19 -11.06 5.88
C ALA A 112 10.70 -11.18 6.25
N ALA A 113 9.78 -10.90 5.33
CA ALA A 113 8.35 -11.09 5.54
C ALA A 113 8.02 -12.57 5.78
N LYS A 114 8.54 -13.49 4.96
CA LYS A 114 8.34 -14.93 5.17
C LYS A 114 8.92 -15.40 6.51
N ASN A 115 10.10 -14.95 6.90
CA ASN A 115 10.68 -15.28 8.20
C ASN A 115 9.82 -14.76 9.37
N LYS A 116 9.20 -13.57 9.21
CA LYS A 116 8.31 -12.98 10.22
C LYS A 116 6.95 -13.67 10.27
N PHE A 117 6.43 -14.08 9.12
CA PHE A 117 5.10 -14.67 8.93
C PHE A 117 5.25 -16.08 8.33
N PRO A 118 5.61 -17.08 9.15
CA PRO A 118 6.04 -18.39 8.66
C PRO A 118 4.94 -19.17 7.92
N ASN A 119 3.68 -18.81 8.15
CA ASN A 119 2.53 -19.42 7.47
C ASN A 119 2.44 -19.08 5.98
N LEU A 120 3.16 -18.06 5.50
CA LEU A 120 3.09 -17.64 4.10
C LEU A 120 3.60 -18.73 3.18
N VAL A 121 2.81 -19.15 2.20
CA VAL A 121 3.24 -20.06 1.13
C VAL A 121 3.80 -19.29 -0.05
N LYS A 122 3.47 -18.00 -0.17
CA LYS A 122 3.88 -17.17 -1.30
C LYS A 122 3.94 -15.70 -0.91
N VAL A 123 4.96 -15.00 -1.42
CA VAL A 123 5.13 -13.55 -1.24
C VAL A 123 5.24 -12.86 -2.59
N ILE A 124 4.44 -11.80 -2.77
CA ILE A 124 4.51 -10.90 -3.93
C ILE A 124 5.17 -9.60 -3.49
N GLY A 125 6.38 -9.34 -3.97
CA GLY A 125 7.11 -8.09 -3.76
C GLY A 125 6.73 -7.04 -4.79
N ILE A 126 6.47 -5.82 -4.33
CA ILE A 126 6.24 -4.62 -5.14
C ILE A 126 7.22 -3.55 -4.66
N GLY A 127 8.24 -3.26 -5.44
CA GLY A 127 9.20 -2.20 -5.19
C GLY A 127 8.80 -0.94 -5.95
N ILE A 128 8.61 0.18 -5.26
CA ILE A 128 8.31 1.47 -5.90
C ILE A 128 9.27 2.55 -5.43
N GLU A 129 9.65 3.42 -6.36
CA GLU A 129 10.15 4.74 -6.00
C GLU A 129 8.99 5.65 -5.66
N VAL A 130 9.16 6.41 -4.58
CA VAL A 130 8.07 7.26 -4.08
C VAL A 130 7.77 8.36 -5.10
N PRO A 131 6.54 8.45 -5.65
CA PRO A 131 6.23 9.33 -6.78
C PRO A 131 6.57 10.81 -6.58
N LYS A 132 6.41 11.31 -5.34
CA LYS A 132 6.76 12.70 -4.97
C LYS A 132 8.25 13.02 -5.09
N PHE A 133 9.11 12.00 -5.20
CA PHE A 133 10.56 12.14 -5.32
C PHE A 133 11.14 11.54 -6.62
N SER A 134 10.30 11.06 -7.54
CA SER A 134 10.76 10.31 -8.73
C SER A 134 10.67 11.09 -10.05
N GLY A 135 10.48 12.41 -10.00
CA GLY A 135 10.51 13.28 -11.19
C GLY A 135 9.48 12.96 -12.29
N GLY A 136 8.43 12.18 -11.97
CA GLY A 136 7.37 11.79 -12.91
C GLY A 136 7.49 10.38 -13.50
N THR A 137 8.65 9.71 -13.37
CA THR A 137 8.83 8.32 -13.82
C THR A 137 8.84 7.40 -12.61
N VAL A 138 7.72 6.73 -12.33
CA VAL A 138 7.64 5.70 -11.28
C VAL A 138 8.07 4.36 -11.90
N VAL A 139 9.29 3.92 -11.61
CA VAL A 139 9.72 2.58 -11.99
C VAL A 139 9.30 1.63 -10.87
N GLU A 140 8.64 0.53 -11.26
CA GLU A 140 8.12 -0.48 -10.37
C GLU A 140 8.86 -1.80 -10.63
N ASP A 141 9.26 -2.48 -9.56
CA ASP A 141 9.80 -3.84 -9.61
C ASP A 141 8.82 -4.83 -9.00
N PHE A 142 8.74 -6.00 -9.62
CA PHE A 142 7.87 -7.07 -9.17
C PHE A 142 8.69 -8.32 -8.91
N LEU A 143 8.45 -8.93 -7.76
CA LEU A 143 9.08 -10.16 -7.35
C LEU A 143 8.01 -11.17 -6.97
N LEU A 144 8.11 -12.39 -7.48
CA LEU A 144 7.38 -13.53 -6.95
C LEU A 144 8.37 -14.39 -6.16
N MET A 145 8.10 -14.59 -4.87
CA MET A 145 8.89 -15.44 -4.00
C MET A 145 8.03 -16.63 -3.54
N PRO A 146 8.29 -17.83 -4.09
CA PRO A 146 7.75 -19.08 -3.57
C PRO A 146 8.29 -19.35 -2.16
N CYS A 147 7.41 -19.75 -1.25
CA CYS A 147 7.72 -19.95 0.17
C CYS A 147 7.19 -21.28 0.72
N GLU A 148 6.71 -22.16 -0.15
CA GLU A 148 6.30 -23.53 0.16
C GLU A 148 7.48 -24.32 0.73
N ASP A 149 8.63 -24.27 0.05
CA ASP A 149 9.87 -24.92 0.46
C ASP A 149 10.81 -23.90 1.15
N TRP A 150 10.63 -23.73 2.45
CA TRP A 150 11.40 -22.79 3.27
C TRP A 150 12.28 -23.50 4.30
N SER A 151 13.42 -24.01 3.84
CA SER A 151 14.37 -24.72 4.69
C SER A 151 15.03 -23.81 5.74
N ASP A 152 15.63 -24.41 6.77
CA ASP A 152 16.35 -23.68 7.81
C ASP A 152 17.56 -22.91 7.23
N GLU A 153 18.19 -23.42 6.17
CA GLU A 153 19.26 -22.71 5.46
C GLU A 153 18.72 -21.45 4.78
N ARG A 154 17.58 -21.52 4.07
CA ARG A 154 16.96 -20.34 3.43
C ARG A 154 16.50 -19.33 4.47
N LYS A 155 15.93 -19.80 5.57
CA LYS A 155 15.53 -18.96 6.70
C LYS A 155 16.73 -18.19 7.26
N THR A 156 17.82 -18.89 7.54
CA THR A 156 19.07 -18.30 8.05
C THR A 156 19.67 -17.31 7.05
N TYR A 157 19.71 -17.67 5.77
CA TYR A 157 20.19 -16.80 4.70
C TYR A 157 19.46 -15.44 4.69
N TYR A 158 18.13 -15.43 4.69
CA TYR A 158 17.38 -14.17 4.72
C TYR A 158 17.41 -13.46 6.08
N GLU A 159 17.66 -14.16 7.17
CA GLU A 159 17.89 -13.55 8.48
C GLU A 159 19.22 -12.78 8.51
N GLU A 160 20.28 -13.36 7.92
CA GLU A 160 21.59 -12.70 7.79
C GLU A 160 21.53 -11.49 6.87
N LEU A 161 20.93 -11.63 5.68
CA LEU A 161 20.75 -10.50 4.77
C LEU A 161 19.91 -9.39 5.38
N ASN A 162 18.91 -9.73 6.20
CA ASN A 162 18.05 -8.75 6.86
C ASN A 162 18.66 -8.17 8.14
N ARG A 163 19.89 -8.52 8.53
CA ARG A 163 20.48 -8.05 9.79
C ARG A 163 20.59 -6.53 9.85
N GLU A 164 21.18 -5.92 8.81
CA GLU A 164 21.33 -4.46 8.73
C GLU A 164 20.03 -3.76 8.32
N TRP A 165 19.25 -4.39 7.45
CA TRP A 165 17.98 -3.84 7.01
C TRP A 165 16.90 -3.93 8.10
N SER A 166 16.88 -4.93 8.97
CA SER A 166 15.84 -5.06 10.01
C SER A 166 14.40 -4.91 9.49
N PHE A 167 14.11 -5.28 8.24
CA PHE A 167 12.74 -5.27 7.70
C PHE A 167 11.85 -6.12 8.60
N PHE A 168 10.68 -5.59 8.96
CA PHE A 168 9.74 -6.22 9.91
C PHE A 168 10.30 -6.55 11.32
N GLY A 169 11.52 -6.12 11.63
CA GLY A 169 12.19 -6.29 12.92
C GLY A 169 12.32 -4.99 13.73
N THR A 170 12.06 -3.83 13.12
CA THR A 170 12.19 -2.55 13.84
C THR A 170 11.11 -2.35 14.92
N PRO A 171 11.42 -1.63 16.02
CA PRO A 171 10.43 -1.27 17.03
C PRO A 171 9.34 -0.30 16.49
N ALA A 172 9.56 0.28 15.32
CA ALA A 172 8.60 1.15 14.64
C ALA A 172 7.50 0.39 13.87
N LEU A 173 7.55 -0.96 13.82
CA LEU A 173 6.54 -1.77 13.15
C LEU A 173 5.16 -1.57 13.79
N ARG A 174 4.18 -1.19 12.98
CA ARG A 174 2.78 -0.99 13.41
C ARG A 174 1.86 -1.94 12.68
N GLN A 175 0.90 -2.51 13.41
CA GLN A 175 -0.16 -3.36 12.85
C GLN A 175 -1.49 -2.60 12.85
N PHE A 176 -2.21 -2.67 11.74
CA PHE A 176 -3.55 -2.12 11.58
C PHE A 176 -4.52 -3.24 11.27
N LYS A 177 -5.70 -3.23 11.91
CA LYS A 177 -6.80 -4.16 11.63
C LYS A 177 -7.93 -3.38 10.99
N ASP A 178 -8.22 -3.69 9.74
CA ASP A 178 -9.28 -3.04 8.96
C ASP A 178 -10.32 -4.08 8.54
N HIS A 179 -11.57 -3.64 8.41
CA HIS A 179 -12.65 -4.45 7.88
C HIS A 179 -12.97 -4.02 6.44
N VAL A 180 -12.83 -4.94 5.50
CA VAL A 180 -13.09 -4.69 4.07
C VAL A 180 -14.36 -5.40 3.68
N THR A 181 -15.34 -4.65 3.18
CA THR A 181 -16.58 -5.21 2.66
C THR A 181 -16.56 -5.27 1.13
N GLN A 182 -17.23 -6.27 0.56
CA GLN A 182 -17.42 -6.37 -0.89
C GLN A 182 -18.23 -5.19 -1.43
N PHE A 183 -19.25 -4.77 -0.68
CA PHE A 183 -20.10 -3.64 -1.04
C PHE A 183 -19.44 -2.33 -0.63
N ILE A 184 -19.51 -1.35 -1.53
CA ILE A 184 -19.14 0.03 -1.22
C ILE A 184 -20.18 0.54 -0.23
N GLN A 185 -19.76 0.86 1.00
CA GLN A 185 -20.69 1.48 1.93
C GLN A 185 -21.09 2.84 1.35
N PRO A 186 -22.40 3.15 1.29
CA PRO A 186 -22.83 4.48 0.89
C PRO A 186 -22.15 5.50 1.80
N PRO A 187 -21.74 6.67 1.28
CA PRO A 187 -21.14 7.72 2.10
C PRO A 187 -22.05 7.94 3.31
N ARG A 188 -21.47 7.87 4.53
CA ARG A 188 -22.21 8.09 5.77
C ARG A 188 -23.05 9.35 5.57
N GLN A 189 -24.37 9.21 5.61
CA GLN A 189 -25.27 10.36 5.52
C GLN A 189 -24.77 11.39 6.54
N ARG A 190 -24.32 12.54 6.04
CA ARG A 190 -23.92 13.64 6.93
C ARG A 190 -25.11 13.87 7.84
N LYS A 191 -24.90 13.83 9.16
CA LYS A 191 -25.94 14.22 10.12
C LYS A 191 -26.54 15.52 9.57
N PRO A 192 -27.87 15.59 9.35
CA PRO A 192 -28.49 16.83 8.93
C PRO A 192 -27.98 17.91 9.87
N ALA A 193 -27.46 19.01 9.31
CA ALA A 193 -27.10 20.14 10.15
C ALA A 193 -28.29 20.42 11.05
N GLU A 194 -28.08 20.46 12.37
CA GLU A 194 -29.11 20.90 13.30
C GLU A 194 -29.37 22.37 12.98
N SER A 195 -30.24 22.62 12.00
CA SER A 195 -30.80 23.94 11.79
C SER A 195 -31.50 24.23 13.10
N GLY A 196 -30.93 25.12 13.92
CA GLY A 196 -31.48 25.55 15.19
C GLY A 196 -32.81 26.23 14.96
N LYS A 197 -33.86 25.43 14.74
CA LYS A 197 -35.23 25.91 14.59
C LYS A 197 -35.59 26.47 15.94
N THR A 198 -35.60 27.80 16.05
CA THR A 198 -36.05 28.49 17.25
C THR A 198 -37.49 28.06 17.50
N GLY A 199 -37.70 27.27 18.54
CA GLY A 199 -39.03 26.76 18.88
C GLY A 199 -40.01 27.90 19.08
N ARG A 200 -41.26 27.72 18.64
CA ARG A 200 -42.31 28.75 18.67
C ARG A 200 -42.51 29.39 20.06
N ASN A 201 -42.19 28.68 21.14
CA ASN A 201 -42.27 29.13 22.52
C ASN A 201 -40.93 29.60 23.14
N ASN A 202 -39.79 29.45 22.46
CA ASN A 202 -38.48 29.86 22.96
C ASN A 202 -38.36 31.40 22.97
N PRO A 203 -37.43 31.97 23.76
CA PRO A 203 -37.10 33.39 23.69
C PRO A 203 -36.74 33.79 22.26
N CYS A 204 -37.21 34.96 21.83
CA CYS A 204 -36.96 35.45 20.49
C CYS A 204 -35.50 35.87 20.34
N PRO A 205 -34.80 35.46 19.26
CA PRO A 205 -33.37 35.73 19.08
C PRO A 205 -33.03 37.22 18.89
N CYS A 206 -34.02 38.10 18.74
CA CYS A 206 -33.83 39.55 18.69
C CYS A 206 -33.54 40.20 20.07
N GLY A 207 -33.51 39.42 21.16
CA GLY A 207 -33.22 39.94 22.50
C GLY A 207 -34.39 40.65 23.18
N SER A 208 -35.60 40.66 22.59
CA SER A 208 -36.77 41.36 23.14
C SER A 208 -37.35 40.76 24.43
N GLY A 209 -36.85 39.61 24.90
CA GLY A 209 -37.40 38.85 26.03
C GLY A 209 -38.76 38.18 25.78
N LYS A 210 -39.39 38.39 24.61
CA LYS A 210 -40.68 37.79 24.25
C LYS A 210 -40.49 36.39 23.65
N LYS A 211 -41.49 35.50 23.76
CA LYS A 211 -41.52 34.21 23.04
C LYS A 211 -41.54 34.45 21.53
N PHE A 212 -40.85 33.61 20.74
CA PHE A 212 -40.72 33.76 19.28
C PHE A 212 -42.06 34.02 18.58
N LYS A 213 -43.12 33.23 18.89
CA LYS A 213 -44.48 33.41 18.36
C LYS A 213 -45.16 34.75 18.63
N LYS A 214 -44.71 35.49 19.65
CA LYS A 214 -45.25 36.80 20.03
C LYS A 214 -44.35 37.95 19.53
N CYS A 215 -43.32 37.64 18.75
CA CYS A 215 -42.37 38.60 18.20
C CYS A 215 -42.16 38.31 16.70
N HIS A 216 -41.03 37.70 16.33
CA HIS A 216 -40.68 37.42 14.92
C HIS A 216 -41.32 36.16 14.32
N GLY A 217 -42.09 35.40 15.12
CA GLY A 217 -42.81 34.19 14.68
C GLY A 217 -44.30 34.43 14.42
N ARG A 218 -44.68 35.64 14.01
CA ARG A 218 -46.02 35.96 13.50
C ARG A 218 -46.12 35.61 12.03
#